data_AF-A0A857VDD3-F1
#
_entry.id   AF-A0A857VDD3-F1
#
_cell.length_a   1.000
_cell.length_b   1.000
_cell.length_c   1.000
_cell.angle_alpha   90.00
_cell.angle_beta   90.00
_cell.angle_gamma   90.00
#
_symmetry.space_group_name_H-M   'P 1'
#
loop_
_entity.id
_entity.type
_entity.pdbx_description
1 polymer ?
#
loop_
_entity_poly.entity_id
_entity_poly.type
_entity_poly.pdbx_seq_one_letter_code
_entity_poly.pdbx_strand_id
1 'polypeptide(L)'
;MDLGSGNRADIKIKAVADSPKSKTEATITLAINGMEIQQDVILTMVADGKGTIYIKSEHLKDIVRQMVETIIKARSRGVLPDTRSTMIRDQILKQLDEKLNKIEGKWLKVSFDELGASHTNKDTCSQEIFDLINADQQVRSELINAYRKNSFVTVKKDTKVEPRDGAPGFEIDLASDGKMSDKLRAFVDSLGDTKLGKKIKECYGDKVFNTANKTTSSKRLPTIRIWVDPWSHQLKAIEIKAHGSDGNKDQSLTMDMTFDYSKSEQIDIPPNADNLKSVLRDFAGSSPIPPPFARGGTSTDENDEDTDTSVER
;
A
#
# COMPACT_ATOMS: atom_id res chain seq x y z
N MET A 1 -17.31 3.33 -9.94
CA MET A 1 -17.21 2.17 -10.84
C MET A 1 -17.57 0.95 -10.03
N ASP A 2 -18.63 0.25 -10.39
CA ASP A 2 -18.98 -1.04 -9.79
C ASP A 2 -18.14 -2.12 -10.49
N LEU A 3 -17.23 -2.76 -9.75
CA LEU A 3 -16.35 -3.84 -10.23
C LEU A 3 -16.84 -5.23 -9.78
N GLY A 4 -18.14 -5.39 -9.53
CA GLY A 4 -18.77 -6.68 -9.24
C GLY A 4 -18.26 -7.39 -7.99
N SER A 5 -18.65 -8.66 -7.81
CA SER A 5 -18.21 -9.52 -6.71
C SER A 5 -17.01 -10.39 -7.12
N GLY A 6 -16.24 -10.89 -6.14
CA GLY A 6 -15.15 -11.83 -6.39
C GLY A 6 -13.80 -11.19 -6.75
N ASN A 7 -13.56 -9.96 -6.29
CA ASN A 7 -12.29 -9.29 -6.52
C ASN A 7 -11.22 -9.83 -5.54
N ARG A 8 -10.05 -10.21 -6.07
CA ARG A 8 -8.91 -10.67 -5.28
C ARG A 8 -7.65 -9.89 -5.66
N ALA A 9 -6.86 -9.54 -4.66
CA ALA A 9 -5.50 -9.04 -4.86
C ALA A 9 -4.55 -9.90 -4.01
N ASP A 10 -3.54 -10.47 -4.67
CA ASP A 10 -2.46 -11.19 -4.01
C ASP A 10 -1.16 -10.42 -4.26
N ILE A 11 -0.48 -10.04 -3.17
CA ILE A 11 0.75 -9.25 -3.21
C ILE A 11 1.86 -10.10 -2.60
N LYS A 12 2.87 -10.45 -3.40
CA LYS A 12 4.06 -11.15 -2.93
C LYS A 12 5.21 -10.16 -2.87
N ILE A 13 5.87 -10.02 -1.72
CA ILE A 13 6.99 -9.09 -1.51
C ILE A 13 8.21 -9.90 -1.11
N LYS A 14 9.34 -9.64 -1.75
CA LYS A 14 10.66 -10.15 -1.40
C LYS A 14 11.55 -8.96 -1.07
N ALA A 15 12.16 -8.99 0.11
CA ALA A 15 13.09 -7.95 0.52
C ALA A 15 14.48 -8.54 0.77
N VAL A 16 15.49 -7.86 0.24
CA VAL A 16 16.91 -8.14 0.43
C VAL A 16 17.59 -6.85 0.89
N ALA A 17 18.50 -6.96 1.85
CA ALA A 17 19.24 -5.81 2.38
C ALA A 17 20.75 -6.06 2.28
N ASP A 18 21.47 -5.08 1.72
CA ASP A 18 22.94 -5.05 1.65
C ASP A 18 23.38 -3.66 2.12
N SER A 19 23.42 -3.49 3.45
CA SER A 19 23.55 -2.18 4.10
C SER A 19 24.71 -1.35 3.51
N PRO A 20 24.49 -0.07 3.16
CA PRO A 20 23.32 0.76 3.47
C PRO A 20 22.19 0.68 2.43
N LYS A 21 22.28 -0.20 1.43
CA LYS A 21 21.31 -0.33 0.34
C LYS A 21 20.26 -1.40 0.66
N SER A 22 19.11 -1.29 0.01
CA SER A 22 18.08 -2.32 0.07
C SER A 22 17.37 -2.46 -1.27
N LYS A 23 16.87 -3.67 -1.53
CA LYS A 23 16.12 -4.01 -2.72
C LYS A 23 14.84 -4.73 -2.30
N THR A 24 13.71 -4.27 -2.81
CA THR A 24 12.41 -4.89 -2.58
C THR A 24 11.77 -5.17 -3.93
N GLU A 25 11.36 -6.41 -4.15
CA GLU A 25 10.58 -6.82 -5.31
C GLU A 25 9.16 -7.17 -4.84
N ALA A 26 8.14 -6.59 -5.48
CA ALA A 26 6.76 -6.93 -5.24
C ALA A 26 6.10 -7.43 -6.53
N THR A 27 5.48 -8.60 -6.46
CA THR A 27 4.62 -9.14 -7.51
C THR A 27 3.17 -8.95 -7.09
N ILE A 28 2.39 -8.24 -7.89
CA ILE A 28 0.97 -7.98 -7.64
C ILE A 28 0.15 -8.77 -8.65
N THR A 29 -0.64 -9.71 -8.16
CA THR A 29 -1.60 -10.48 -8.94
C THR A 29 -3.02 -9.96 -8.62
N LEU A 30 -3.77 -9.57 -9.66
CA LEU A 30 -5.14 -9.09 -9.52
C LEU A 30 -6.13 -10.12 -10.09
N ALA A 31 -7.35 -10.15 -9.58
CA ALA A 31 -8.49 -10.83 -10.19
C ALA A 31 -9.72 -9.93 -10.03
N ILE A 32 -10.43 -9.65 -11.12
CA ILE A 32 -11.49 -8.63 -11.16
C ILE A 32 -12.77 -9.26 -11.72
N ASN A 33 -13.92 -9.03 -11.08
CA ASN A 33 -15.24 -9.55 -11.51
C ASN A 33 -15.33 -11.08 -11.65
N GLY A 34 -14.54 -11.86 -10.91
CA GLY A 34 -14.50 -13.32 -11.07
C GLY A 34 -13.93 -13.80 -12.41
N MET A 35 -13.44 -12.90 -13.27
CA MET A 35 -12.57 -13.26 -14.38
C MET A 35 -11.13 -13.27 -13.85
N GLU A 36 -10.41 -14.36 -14.08
CA GLU A 36 -8.97 -14.44 -13.81
C GLU A 36 -8.19 -13.54 -14.79
N ILE A 37 -8.25 -12.22 -14.59
CA ILE A 37 -7.29 -11.28 -15.16
C ILE A 37 -6.00 -11.42 -14.35
N GLN A 38 -5.39 -12.60 -14.41
CA GLN A 38 -4.20 -12.92 -13.64
C GLN A 38 -2.98 -12.36 -14.37
N GLN A 39 -2.69 -11.09 -14.13
CA GLN A 39 -1.48 -10.47 -14.62
C GLN A 39 -0.62 -10.03 -13.43
N ASP A 40 0.66 -10.36 -13.52
CA ASP A 40 1.65 -10.02 -12.50
C ASP A 40 2.30 -8.68 -12.86
N VAL A 41 2.13 -7.65 -12.02
CA VAL A 41 2.98 -6.46 -12.04
C VAL A 41 4.19 -6.73 -11.16
N ILE A 42 5.38 -6.48 -11.69
CA ILE A 42 6.61 -6.54 -10.91
C ILE A 42 7.01 -5.11 -10.57
N LEU A 43 7.08 -4.80 -9.29
CA LEU A 43 7.61 -3.55 -8.78
C LEU A 43 8.96 -3.83 -8.13
N THR A 44 10.03 -3.26 -8.66
CA THR A 44 11.34 -3.27 -8.03
C THR A 44 11.61 -1.92 -7.40
N MET A 45 11.99 -1.91 -6.13
CA MET A 45 12.39 -0.71 -5.39
C MET A 45 13.82 -0.88 -4.89
N VAL A 46 14.64 0.15 -5.04
CA VAL A 46 16.01 0.20 -4.55
C VAL A 46 16.25 1.49 -3.76
N ALA A 47 16.90 1.38 -2.60
CA ALA A 47 17.33 2.53 -1.82
C ALA A 47 18.87 2.66 -1.83
N ASP A 48 19.40 3.86 -2.02
CA ASP A 48 20.85 4.13 -2.15
C ASP A 48 21.60 4.33 -0.83
N GLY A 49 20.91 4.20 0.31
CA GLY A 49 21.47 4.43 1.64
C GLY A 49 21.62 5.91 2.02
N LYS A 50 21.44 6.85 1.08
CA LYS A 50 21.37 8.30 1.31
C LYS A 50 19.92 8.79 1.45
N GLY A 51 18.96 7.87 1.46
CA GLY A 51 17.54 8.14 1.49
C GLY A 51 16.91 8.31 0.11
N THR A 52 17.66 8.19 -1.00
CA THR A 52 17.03 8.21 -2.33
C THR A 52 16.39 6.87 -2.62
N ILE A 53 15.13 6.89 -3.03
CA ILE A 53 14.38 5.69 -3.45
C ILE A 53 14.21 5.72 -4.96
N TYR A 54 14.42 4.57 -5.59
CA TYR A 54 14.23 4.32 -7.01
C TYR A 54 13.22 3.21 -7.19
N ILE A 55 12.27 3.37 -8.11
CA ILE A 55 11.25 2.38 -8.43
C ILE A 55 11.29 2.04 -9.91
N LYS A 56 11.01 0.79 -10.25
CA LYS A 56 10.80 0.32 -11.62
C LYS A 56 9.60 -0.60 -11.62
N SER A 57 8.70 -0.42 -12.58
CA SER A 57 7.55 -1.30 -12.76
C SER A 57 7.64 -2.03 -14.09
N GLU A 58 7.33 -3.32 -14.10
CA GLU A 58 7.25 -4.15 -15.30
C GLU A 58 5.85 -4.77 -15.40
N HIS A 59 5.40 -4.99 -16.64
CA HIS A 59 4.08 -5.47 -17.03
C HIS A 59 2.91 -4.56 -16.63
N LEU A 60 3.18 -3.28 -16.32
CA LEU A 60 2.13 -2.32 -15.99
C LEU A 60 1.22 -2.06 -17.19
N LYS A 61 1.79 -1.99 -18.40
CA LYS A 61 1.03 -1.84 -19.64
C LYS A 61 0.01 -2.94 -19.87
N ASP A 62 0.39 -4.19 -19.61
CA ASP A 62 -0.46 -5.34 -19.87
C ASP A 62 -1.71 -5.30 -18.99
N ILE A 63 -1.54 -4.93 -17.72
CA ILE A 63 -2.67 -4.72 -16.79
C ILE A 63 -3.59 -3.61 -17.27
N VAL A 64 -3.03 -2.43 -17.60
CA VAL A 64 -3.85 -1.29 -18.03
C VAL A 64 -4.62 -1.64 -19.30
N ARG A 65 -3.98 -2.31 -20.26
CA ARG A 65 -4.61 -2.78 -21.49
C ARG A 65 -5.76 -3.75 -21.21
N GLN A 66 -5.54 -4.77 -20.40
CA GLN A 66 -6.58 -5.74 -20.04
C GLN A 66 -7.74 -5.10 -19.25
N MET A 67 -7.45 -4.13 -18.37
CA MET A 67 -8.48 -3.36 -17.68
C MET A 67 -9.34 -2.55 -18.65
N VAL A 68 -8.71 -1.86 -19.61
CA VAL A 68 -9.42 -1.09 -20.64
C VAL A 68 -10.31 -2.01 -21.48
N GLU A 69 -9.78 -3.15 -21.92
CA GLU A 69 -10.54 -4.15 -22.67
C GLU A 69 -11.74 -4.69 -21.88
N THR A 70 -11.55 -4.98 -20.60
CA THR A 70 -12.61 -5.50 -19.73
C THR A 70 -13.72 -4.47 -19.51
N ILE A 71 -13.36 -3.20 -19.28
CA ILE A 71 -14.34 -2.12 -19.10
C ILE A 71 -15.15 -1.88 -20.38
N ILE A 72 -14.51 -1.95 -21.55
CA ILE A 72 -15.20 -1.81 -22.84
C ILE A 72 -16.14 -2.99 -23.07
N LYS A 73 -15.66 -4.23 -22.86
CA LYS A 73 -16.49 -5.45 -22.96
C LYS A 73 -17.72 -5.38 -22.05
N ALA A 74 -17.54 -4.98 -20.78
CA ALA A 74 -18.63 -4.85 -19.82
C ALA A 74 -19.68 -3.81 -20.25
N ARG A 75 -19.26 -2.66 -20.80
CA ARG A 75 -20.19 -1.63 -21.30
C ARG A 75 -20.91 -2.03 -22.59
N SER A 76 -20.28 -2.85 -23.44
CA SER A 76 -20.90 -3.35 -24.68
C SER A 76 -22.00 -4.40 -24.47
N ARG A 77 -22.26 -4.85 -23.23
CA ARG A 77 -23.25 -5.90 -22.90
C ARG A 77 -23.17 -7.16 -23.78
N GLY A 78 -21.97 -7.51 -24.26
CA GLY A 78 -21.77 -8.68 -25.12
C GLY A 78 -22.22 -8.51 -26.58
N VAL A 79 -22.57 -7.29 -27.01
CA VAL A 79 -22.75 -6.98 -28.44
C VAL A 79 -21.36 -6.97 -29.11
N LEU A 80 -21.25 -7.61 -30.29
CA LEU A 80 -20.03 -7.61 -31.09
C LEU A 80 -19.43 -6.19 -31.17
N PRO A 81 -18.11 -6.03 -31.02
CA PRO A 81 -17.49 -4.71 -31.11
C PRO A 81 -17.81 -4.11 -32.49
N ASP A 82 -18.63 -3.07 -32.52
CA ASP A 82 -18.82 -2.27 -33.72
C ASP A 82 -17.52 -1.51 -34.03
N THR A 83 -17.34 -1.09 -35.28
CA THR A 83 -16.15 -0.34 -35.71
C THR A 83 -15.90 0.92 -34.87
N ARG A 84 -16.94 1.48 -34.24
CA ARG A 84 -16.86 2.64 -33.34
C ARG A 84 -16.24 2.28 -31.99
N SER A 85 -16.61 1.15 -31.39
CA SER A 85 -16.06 0.66 -30.12
C SER A 85 -14.59 0.27 -30.25
N THR A 86 -14.18 -0.31 -31.39
CA THR A 86 -12.76 -0.60 -31.69
C THR A 86 -11.95 0.67 -31.86
N MET A 87 -12.46 1.66 -32.60
CA MET A 87 -11.79 2.95 -32.76
C MET A 87 -11.60 3.69 -31.43
N ILE A 88 -12.62 3.68 -30.56
CA ILE A 88 -12.52 4.29 -29.21
C ILE A 88 -11.52 3.53 -28.35
N ARG A 89 -11.53 2.18 -28.39
CA ARG A 89 -10.54 1.35 -27.70
C ARG A 89 -9.12 1.71 -28.13
N ASP A 90 -8.86 1.72 -29.43
CA ASP A 90 -7.52 1.93 -29.98
C ASP A 90 -7.02 3.34 -29.69
N GLN A 91 -7.91 4.34 -29.72
CA GLN A 91 -7.57 5.71 -29.33
C GLN A 91 -7.20 5.80 -27.84
N ILE A 92 -7.95 5.16 -26.96
CA ILE A 92 -7.68 5.14 -25.51
C ILE A 92 -6.37 4.41 -25.22
N LEU A 93 -6.18 3.22 -25.82
CA LEU A 93 -4.95 2.44 -25.64
C LEU A 93 -3.74 3.19 -26.19
N LYS A 94 -3.85 3.87 -27.33
CA LYS A 94 -2.74 4.67 -27.87
C LYS A 94 -2.33 5.80 -26.93
N GLN A 95 -3.29 6.56 -26.40
CA GLN A 95 -3.01 7.62 -25.43
C GLN A 95 -2.39 7.08 -24.13
N LEU A 96 -2.86 5.93 -23.66
CA LEU A 96 -2.30 5.28 -22.47
C LEU A 96 -0.92 4.70 -22.74
N ASP A 97 -0.68 4.05 -23.88
CA ASP A 97 0.60 3.45 -24.25
C ASP A 97 1.69 4.52 -24.35
N GLU A 98 1.41 5.67 -24.96
CA GLU A 98 2.35 6.81 -25.03
C GLU A 98 2.79 7.28 -23.62
N LYS A 99 1.85 7.31 -22.68
CA LYS A 99 2.14 7.70 -21.29
C LYS A 99 2.85 6.57 -20.54
N LEU A 100 2.36 5.33 -20.63
CA LEU A 100 2.93 4.17 -19.96
C LEU A 100 4.33 3.81 -20.46
N ASN A 101 4.68 4.17 -21.71
CA ASN A 101 6.05 4.10 -22.22
C ASN A 101 7.06 4.93 -21.41
N LYS A 102 6.61 5.92 -20.63
CA LYS A 102 7.47 6.69 -19.72
C LYS A 102 7.71 5.99 -18.37
N ILE A 103 6.92 4.97 -18.03
CA ILE A 103 6.98 4.27 -16.74
C ILE A 103 7.46 2.81 -16.90
N GLU A 104 6.90 2.10 -17.88
CA GLU A 104 7.15 0.69 -18.13
C GLU A 104 8.65 0.40 -18.31
N GLY A 105 9.19 -0.47 -17.44
CA GLY A 105 10.58 -0.91 -17.45
C GLY A 105 11.61 0.19 -17.15
N LYS A 106 11.18 1.40 -16.76
CA LYS A 106 12.07 2.53 -16.50
C LYS A 106 12.26 2.75 -15.01
N TRP A 107 13.47 3.13 -14.63
CA TRP A 107 13.77 3.55 -13.27
C TRP A 107 13.29 4.99 -13.06
N LEU A 108 12.48 5.17 -12.02
CA LEU A 108 11.99 6.46 -11.59
C LEU A 108 12.54 6.76 -10.20
N LYS A 109 13.15 7.92 -10.03
CA LYS A 109 13.57 8.46 -8.75
C LYS A 109 12.35 9.03 -8.04
N VAL A 110 12.11 8.54 -6.83
CA VAL A 110 11.07 9.04 -5.92
C VAL A 110 11.68 10.12 -5.04
N SER A 111 11.03 11.27 -4.95
CA SER A 111 11.30 12.26 -3.91
C SER A 111 10.23 12.17 -2.81
N PHE A 112 10.61 12.28 -1.54
CA PHE A 112 9.64 12.14 -0.43
C PHE A 112 8.53 13.19 -0.47
N ASP A 113 8.83 14.37 -1.03
CA ASP A 113 7.89 15.42 -1.44
C ASP A 113 6.69 14.90 -2.27
N GLU A 114 6.86 13.78 -2.97
CA GLU A 114 5.88 13.16 -3.87
C GLU A 114 4.90 12.21 -3.17
N LEU A 115 5.24 11.73 -1.97
CA LEU A 115 4.40 10.79 -1.21
C LEU A 115 3.34 11.50 -0.36
N GLY A 116 3.17 12.82 -0.53
CA GLY A 116 2.25 13.63 0.28
C GLY A 116 2.72 13.83 1.72
N ALA A 117 3.95 13.43 2.05
CA ALA A 117 4.63 13.81 3.27
C ALA A 117 4.99 15.30 3.15
N SER A 118 4.10 16.16 3.66
CA SER A 118 4.34 17.60 3.77
C SER A 118 5.73 17.86 4.39
N HIS A 119 6.56 18.65 3.68
CA HIS A 119 7.89 19.19 3.99
C HIS A 119 8.06 19.95 5.33
N THR A 120 7.27 19.65 6.34
CA THR A 120 7.64 19.94 7.72
C THR A 120 8.74 18.95 8.13
N ASN A 121 9.58 19.29 9.11
CA ASN A 121 10.70 18.53 9.72
C ASN A 121 10.40 17.07 10.20
N LYS A 122 9.58 16.31 9.48
CA LYS A 122 8.99 15.00 9.82
C LYS A 122 9.70 13.84 9.13
N ASP A 123 10.28 14.08 7.96
CA ASP A 123 11.10 13.07 7.26
C ASP A 123 12.43 12.85 7.98
N THR A 124 13.07 13.92 8.45
CA THR A 124 14.21 13.83 9.38
C THR A 124 13.78 13.15 10.67
N CYS A 125 12.55 13.39 11.14
CA CYS A 125 12.14 12.79 12.40
C CYS A 125 11.99 11.25 12.34
N SER A 126 11.47 10.69 11.26
CA SER A 126 11.40 9.23 11.12
C SER A 126 12.80 8.61 11.25
N GLN A 127 13.79 9.25 10.60
CA GLN A 127 15.19 8.86 10.68
C GLN A 127 15.77 9.08 12.08
N GLU A 128 15.56 10.24 12.70
CA GLU A 128 16.02 10.54 14.06
C GLU A 128 15.43 9.58 15.11
N ILE A 129 14.16 9.18 14.95
CA ILE A 129 13.52 8.17 15.80
C ILE A 129 14.17 6.81 15.59
N PHE A 130 14.40 6.41 14.34
CA PHE A 130 15.05 5.15 14.02
C PHE A 130 16.49 5.10 14.55
N ASP A 131 17.26 6.17 14.35
CA ASP A 131 18.61 6.34 14.87
C ASP A 131 18.62 6.33 16.40
N LEU A 132 17.65 6.99 17.04
CA LEU A 132 17.50 6.98 18.48
C LEU A 132 17.27 5.56 19.02
N ILE A 133 16.38 4.78 18.39
CA ILE A 133 16.16 3.37 18.76
C ILE A 133 17.45 2.57 18.56
N ASN A 134 18.17 2.75 17.46
CA ASN A 134 19.36 1.96 17.13
C ASN A 134 20.63 2.36 17.87
N ALA A 135 20.73 3.60 18.37
CA ALA A 135 21.90 4.10 19.08
C ALA A 135 21.73 4.02 20.61
N ASP A 136 20.51 4.20 21.12
CA ASP A 136 20.27 4.35 22.56
C ASP A 136 19.71 3.05 23.19
N GLN A 137 20.49 2.42 24.06
CA GLN A 137 20.08 1.20 24.76
C GLN A 137 18.97 1.44 25.80
N GLN A 138 18.94 2.61 26.43
CA GLN A 138 17.89 2.96 27.37
C GLN A 138 16.55 3.07 26.63
N VAL A 139 16.54 3.70 25.47
CA VAL A 139 15.34 3.77 24.60
C VAL A 139 14.82 2.39 24.24
N ARG A 140 15.70 1.47 23.83
CA ARG A 140 15.30 0.08 23.55
C ARG A 140 14.73 -0.62 24.79
N SER A 141 15.34 -0.40 25.94
CA SER A 141 14.88 -0.98 27.21
C SER A 141 13.51 -0.45 27.62
N GLU A 142 13.28 0.86 27.50
CA GLU A 142 11.99 1.51 27.74
C GLU A 142 10.90 0.95 26.82
N LEU A 143 11.18 0.83 25.52
CA LEU A 143 10.27 0.25 24.53
C LEU A 143 9.91 -1.21 24.86
N ILE A 144 10.92 -2.04 25.16
CA ILE A 144 10.73 -3.45 25.53
C ILE A 144 9.89 -3.57 26.81
N ASN A 145 10.16 -2.74 27.81
CA ASN A 145 9.42 -2.76 29.07
C ASN A 145 7.97 -2.29 28.90
N ALA A 146 7.75 -1.22 28.13
CA ALA A 146 6.41 -0.76 27.79
C ALA A 146 5.60 -1.85 27.08
N TYR A 147 6.22 -2.57 26.14
CA TYR A 147 5.59 -3.69 25.45
C TYR A 147 5.31 -4.87 26.38
N ARG A 148 6.28 -5.32 27.17
CA ARG A 148 6.11 -6.45 28.12
C ARG A 148 4.98 -6.21 29.12
N LYS A 149 4.86 -4.97 29.61
CA LYS A 149 3.78 -4.57 30.53
C LYS A 149 2.40 -4.61 29.87
N ASN A 150 2.33 -4.34 28.57
CA ASN A 150 1.10 -4.15 27.81
C ASN A 150 1.03 -5.06 26.56
N SER A 151 1.51 -6.30 26.67
CA SER A 151 1.71 -7.18 25.52
C SER A 151 0.39 -7.53 24.83
N PHE A 152 0.22 -7.07 23.59
CA PHE A 152 -1.01 -7.21 22.82
C PHE A 152 -0.91 -8.18 21.64
N VAL A 153 0.29 -8.69 21.32
CA VAL A 153 0.47 -9.73 20.30
C VAL A 153 0.48 -11.08 21.00
N THR A 154 -0.50 -11.91 20.68
CA THR A 154 -0.63 -13.27 21.18
C THR A 154 -0.58 -14.26 20.03
N VAL A 155 -0.16 -15.50 20.29
CA VAL A 155 -0.12 -16.57 19.28
C VAL A 155 -1.28 -17.53 19.54
N LYS A 156 -1.99 -17.92 18.48
CA LYS A 156 -2.99 -18.99 18.56
C LYS A 156 -2.30 -20.32 18.84
N LYS A 157 -2.61 -20.93 19.98
CA LYS A 157 -1.92 -22.15 20.44
C LYS A 157 -2.29 -23.40 19.64
N ASP A 158 -3.51 -23.47 19.13
CA ASP A 158 -4.04 -24.68 18.47
C ASP A 158 -3.92 -24.64 16.94
N THR A 159 -3.41 -23.54 16.37
CA THR A 159 -3.23 -23.42 14.92
C THR A 159 -1.87 -23.97 14.53
N LYS A 160 -1.86 -25.06 13.73
CA LYS A 160 -0.65 -25.53 13.07
C LYS A 160 -0.37 -24.67 11.84
N VAL A 161 0.78 -24.00 11.83
CA VAL A 161 1.30 -23.29 10.66
C VAL A 161 2.53 -24.04 10.19
N GLU A 162 2.51 -24.48 8.92
CA GLU A 162 3.63 -25.21 8.35
C GLU A 162 4.92 -24.38 8.39
N PRO A 163 6.07 -24.99 8.74
CA PRO A 163 7.36 -24.31 8.67
C PRO A 163 7.65 -23.81 7.25
N ARG A 164 8.33 -22.66 7.15
CA ARG A 164 8.78 -22.08 5.88
C ARG A 164 10.26 -21.78 5.99
N ASP A 165 11.04 -22.29 5.03
CA ASP A 165 12.49 -22.11 4.96
C ASP A 165 13.20 -22.46 6.29
N GLY A 166 12.75 -23.52 6.95
CA GLY A 166 13.29 -24.00 8.23
C GLY A 166 12.84 -23.22 9.47
N ALA A 167 12.11 -22.11 9.33
CA ALA A 167 11.57 -21.35 10.45
C ALA A 167 10.15 -21.84 10.82
N PRO A 168 9.83 -22.01 12.13
CA PRO A 168 8.47 -22.29 12.57
C PRO A 168 7.53 -21.11 12.29
N GLY A 169 6.29 -21.44 11.92
CA GLY A 169 5.23 -20.46 11.68
C GLY A 169 4.33 -20.28 12.91
N PHE A 170 3.80 -19.07 13.08
CA PHE A 170 2.88 -18.72 14.17
C PHE A 170 1.73 -17.89 13.61
N GLU A 171 0.49 -18.22 13.97
CA GLU A 171 -0.66 -17.36 13.68
C GLU A 171 -0.93 -16.41 14.85
N ILE A 172 -1.01 -15.12 14.55
CA ILE A 172 -1.30 -14.09 15.54
C ILE A 172 -2.78 -14.11 15.89
N ASP A 173 -3.03 -14.17 17.18
CA ASP A 173 -4.34 -14.08 17.76
C ASP A 173 -4.69 -12.62 18.04
N LEU A 174 -5.56 -12.05 17.20
CA LEU A 174 -6.03 -10.67 17.33
C LEU A 174 -7.36 -10.57 18.09
N ALA A 175 -8.02 -11.70 18.42
CA ALA A 175 -9.42 -11.71 18.82
C ALA A 175 -9.70 -12.43 20.15
N SER A 176 -8.93 -13.46 20.51
CA SER A 176 -9.39 -14.42 21.52
C SER A 176 -9.48 -13.86 22.94
N ASP A 177 -8.74 -12.81 23.29
CA ASP A 177 -8.83 -12.21 24.62
C ASP A 177 -9.79 -11.02 24.72
N GLY A 178 -10.34 -10.56 23.59
CA GLY A 178 -11.21 -9.37 23.49
C GLY A 178 -10.58 -8.06 23.98
N LYS A 179 -9.29 -8.06 24.33
CA LYS A 179 -8.58 -6.99 25.05
C LYS A 179 -7.41 -6.42 24.23
N MET A 180 -7.19 -6.89 23.01
CA MET A 180 -6.14 -6.39 22.12
C MET A 180 -6.16 -4.87 22.01
N SER A 181 -7.32 -4.25 21.77
CA SER A 181 -7.45 -2.79 21.68
C SER A 181 -7.09 -2.08 22.99
N ASP A 182 -7.51 -2.61 24.14
CA ASP A 182 -7.19 -2.02 25.46
C ASP A 182 -5.70 -2.14 25.78
N LYS A 183 -5.08 -3.27 25.46
CA LYS A 183 -3.64 -3.50 25.65
C LYS A 183 -2.80 -2.66 24.70
N LEU A 184 -3.21 -2.51 23.45
CA LEU A 184 -2.57 -1.61 22.49
C LEU A 184 -2.64 -0.16 22.97
N ARG A 185 -3.81 0.27 23.49
CA ARG A 185 -3.95 1.60 24.10
C ARG A 185 -2.99 1.78 25.28
N ALA A 186 -2.98 0.84 26.22
CA ALA A 186 -2.10 0.89 27.38
C ALA A 186 -0.61 0.89 27.00
N PHE A 187 -0.24 0.21 25.92
CA PHE A 187 1.09 0.25 25.34
C PHE A 187 1.42 1.66 24.79
N VAL A 188 0.55 2.24 23.97
CA VAL A 188 0.72 3.58 23.40
C VAL A 188 0.81 4.65 24.50
N ASP A 189 -0.04 4.56 25.53
CA ASP A 189 0.00 5.43 26.70
C ASP A 189 1.34 5.29 27.45
N SER A 190 1.75 4.06 27.72
CA SER A 190 3.04 3.79 28.39
C SER A 190 4.24 4.26 27.57
N LEU A 191 4.16 4.23 26.24
CA LEU A 191 5.20 4.79 25.38
C LEU A 191 5.26 6.31 25.48
N GLY A 192 4.13 6.98 25.65
CA GLY A 192 4.04 8.45 25.66
C GLY A 192 4.92 9.15 26.68
N ASP A 193 5.31 8.45 27.76
CA ASP A 193 6.16 8.97 28.84
C ASP A 193 7.66 8.66 28.65
N THR A 194 7.99 7.75 27.74
CA THR A 194 9.37 7.34 27.43
C THR A 194 10.13 8.41 26.66
N LYS A 195 11.47 8.29 26.61
CA LYS A 195 12.30 9.16 25.77
C LYS A 195 11.89 9.08 24.29
N LEU A 196 11.57 7.86 23.82
CA LEU A 196 11.06 7.61 22.47
C LEU A 196 9.70 8.30 22.23
N GLY A 197 8.75 8.14 23.15
CA GLY A 197 7.44 8.74 23.03
C GLY A 197 7.47 10.26 23.02
N LYS A 198 8.33 10.87 23.84
CA LYS A 198 8.57 12.32 23.83
C LYS A 198 9.10 12.80 22.47
N LYS A 199 10.06 12.07 21.87
CA LYS A 199 10.56 12.39 20.54
C LYS A 199 9.49 12.25 19.45
N ILE A 200 8.66 11.21 19.52
CA ILE A 200 7.52 11.04 18.59
C ILE A 200 6.52 12.20 18.74
N LYS A 201 6.20 12.62 19.97
CA LYS A 201 5.31 13.77 20.24
C LYS A 201 5.90 15.08 19.70
N GLU A 202 7.20 15.31 19.89
CA GLU A 202 7.89 16.48 19.35
C GLU A 202 7.74 16.57 17.82
N CYS A 203 7.82 15.44 17.13
CA CYS A 203 7.80 15.42 15.67
C CYS A 203 6.42 15.41 15.02
N TYR A 204 5.47 14.67 15.61
CA TYR A 204 4.17 14.42 15.00
C TYR A 204 2.99 14.98 15.82
N GLY A 205 3.28 15.52 17.00
CA GLY A 205 2.29 16.01 17.96
C GLY A 205 1.53 14.89 18.68
N ASP A 206 0.74 15.26 19.68
CA ASP A 206 -0.02 14.31 20.52
C ASP A 206 -1.14 13.59 19.76
N LYS A 207 -1.53 14.07 18.57
CA LYS A 207 -2.58 13.45 17.74
C LYS A 207 -2.25 12.00 17.36
N VAL A 208 -0.97 11.66 17.22
CA VAL A 208 -0.54 10.29 16.91
C VAL A 208 -0.92 9.32 18.03
N PHE A 209 -0.73 9.71 19.29
CA PHE A 209 -1.09 8.92 20.46
C PHE A 209 -2.61 8.83 20.63
N ASN A 210 -3.34 9.90 20.33
CA ASN A 210 -4.80 9.95 20.42
C ASN A 210 -5.54 9.13 19.36
N THR A 211 -4.86 8.72 18.27
CA THR A 211 -5.47 7.91 17.20
C THR A 211 -5.70 6.47 17.67
N ALA A 212 -4.81 5.93 18.49
CA ALA A 212 -4.97 4.61 19.13
C ALA A 212 -6.17 4.56 20.09
N ASN A 213 -6.63 5.71 20.59
CA ASN A 213 -7.83 5.80 21.43
C ASN A 213 -9.14 5.69 20.62
N LYS A 214 -9.09 5.88 19.30
CA LYS A 214 -10.27 5.86 18.42
C LYS A 214 -10.45 4.55 17.66
N THR A 215 -9.47 3.65 17.70
CA THR A 215 -9.58 2.34 17.04
C THR A 215 -10.61 1.48 17.75
N THR A 216 -11.81 1.40 17.16
CA THR A 216 -12.83 0.43 17.53
C THR A 216 -12.43 -0.95 17.05
N SER A 217 -12.76 -1.98 17.82
CA SER A 217 -12.62 -3.38 17.42
C SER A 217 -13.37 -3.62 16.09
N SER A 218 -12.63 -3.83 15.00
CA SER A 218 -13.23 -4.28 13.73
C SER A 218 -13.90 -5.64 13.94
N LYS A 219 -15.12 -5.82 13.40
CA LYS A 219 -15.80 -7.13 13.40
C LYS A 219 -15.09 -8.18 12.54
N ARG A 220 -14.18 -7.76 11.66
CA ARG A 220 -13.37 -8.64 10.80
C ARG A 220 -11.91 -8.25 10.92
N LEU A 221 -11.17 -9.04 11.69
CA LEU A 221 -9.73 -8.89 11.85
C LEU A 221 -9.00 -9.70 10.78
N PRO A 222 -7.88 -9.21 10.24
CA PRO A 222 -7.09 -9.99 9.30
C PRO A 222 -6.47 -11.21 10.00
N THR A 223 -6.24 -12.27 9.25
CA THR A 223 -5.36 -13.35 9.71
C THR A 223 -3.92 -12.92 9.44
N ILE A 224 -3.08 -12.95 10.47
CA ILE A 224 -1.65 -12.63 10.35
C ILE A 224 -0.86 -13.87 10.76
N ARG A 225 0.08 -14.30 9.93
CA ARG A 225 1.04 -15.35 10.24
C ARG A 225 2.46 -14.82 10.10
N ILE A 226 3.34 -15.27 10.98
CA ILE A 226 4.74 -14.89 10.99
C ILE A 226 5.61 -16.13 11.05
N TRP A 227 6.76 -16.09 10.40
CA TRP A 227 7.79 -17.14 10.49
C TRP A 227 9.06 -16.51 11.04
N VAL A 228 9.53 -17.01 12.17
CA VAL A 228 10.66 -16.42 12.90
C VAL A 228 11.70 -17.50 13.15
N ASP A 229 12.95 -17.22 12.81
CA ASP A 229 14.06 -18.11 13.09
C ASP A 229 14.25 -18.26 14.62
N PRO A 230 14.25 -19.48 15.17
CA PRO A 230 14.26 -19.69 16.63
C PRO A 230 15.53 -19.20 17.32
N TRP A 231 16.63 -19.14 16.59
CA TRP A 231 17.96 -18.89 17.14
C TRP A 231 18.38 -17.43 17.00
N SER A 232 18.25 -16.89 15.79
CA SER A 232 18.62 -15.52 15.46
C SER A 232 17.49 -14.51 15.71
N HIS A 233 16.27 -14.99 15.97
CA HIS A 233 15.06 -14.18 16.07
C HIS A 233 14.77 -13.32 14.83
N GLN A 234 15.36 -13.67 13.68
CA GLN A 234 15.10 -13.00 12.42
C GLN A 234 13.73 -13.40 11.87
N LEU A 235 12.96 -12.40 11.45
CA LEU A 235 11.68 -12.60 10.79
C LEU A 235 11.90 -13.05 9.34
N LYS A 236 11.56 -14.29 9.01
CA LYS A 236 11.76 -14.85 7.66
C LYS A 236 10.59 -14.57 6.72
N ALA A 237 9.36 -14.54 7.24
CA ALA A 237 8.18 -14.23 6.44
C ALA A 237 7.02 -13.66 7.27
N ILE A 238 6.12 -12.94 6.60
CA ILE A 238 4.83 -12.51 7.12
C ILE A 238 3.76 -12.82 6.06
N GLU A 239 2.63 -13.41 6.46
CA GLU A 239 1.43 -13.55 5.64
C GLU A 239 0.29 -12.77 6.29
N ILE A 240 -0.41 -11.93 5.53
CA ILE A 240 -1.61 -11.22 5.96
C ILE A 240 -2.74 -11.58 5.00
N LYS A 241 -3.84 -12.10 5.53
CA LYS A 241 -5.07 -12.36 4.78
C LYS A 241 -6.21 -11.53 5.35
N ALA A 242 -6.79 -10.67 4.53
CA ALA A 242 -7.93 -9.84 4.89
C ALA A 242 -9.12 -10.15 3.99
N HIS A 243 -10.30 -10.24 4.60
CA HIS A 243 -11.56 -10.45 3.89
C HIS A 243 -12.53 -9.30 4.18
N GLY A 244 -12.82 -8.53 3.14
CA GLY A 244 -13.86 -7.52 3.13
C GLY A 244 -15.15 -8.08 2.55
N SER A 245 -16.29 -7.64 3.08
CA SER A 245 -17.58 -7.82 2.40
C SER A 245 -18.36 -6.54 2.59
N ASP A 246 -18.71 -5.91 1.46
CA ASP A 246 -19.57 -4.72 1.42
C ASP A 246 -20.88 -5.12 0.72
N GLY A 247 -21.92 -5.34 1.51
CA GLY A 247 -23.18 -5.92 1.05
C GLY A 247 -23.00 -7.35 0.53
N ASN A 248 -23.22 -7.57 -0.78
CA ASN A 248 -23.14 -8.87 -1.46
C ASN A 248 -21.82 -9.07 -2.24
N LYS A 249 -20.79 -8.27 -1.93
CA LYS A 249 -19.51 -8.26 -2.68
C LYS A 249 -18.38 -8.69 -1.78
N ASP A 250 -17.90 -9.91 -1.98
CA ASP A 250 -16.73 -10.42 -1.30
C ASP A 250 -15.45 -9.93 -1.97
N GLN A 251 -14.52 -9.49 -1.14
CA GLN A 251 -13.19 -9.02 -1.51
C GLN A 251 -12.16 -9.71 -0.63
N SER A 252 -11.05 -10.12 -1.24
CA SER A 252 -9.95 -10.75 -0.51
C SER A 252 -8.61 -10.09 -0.87
N LEU A 253 -7.79 -9.88 0.14
CA LEU A 253 -6.43 -9.38 0.02
C LEU A 253 -5.50 -10.37 0.71
N THR A 254 -4.52 -10.88 -0.02
CA THR A 254 -3.40 -11.64 0.54
C THR A 254 -2.13 -10.83 0.36
N MET A 255 -1.35 -10.65 1.43
CA MET A 255 0.01 -10.13 1.37
C MET A 255 0.96 -11.20 1.91
N ASP A 256 1.93 -11.63 1.10
CA ASP A 256 2.96 -12.60 1.48
C ASP A 256 4.32 -11.91 1.35
N MET A 257 5.00 -11.69 2.47
CA MET A 257 6.28 -11.00 2.53
C MET A 257 7.36 -11.98 2.98
N THR A 258 8.51 -11.98 2.31
CA THR A 258 9.67 -12.81 2.64
C THR A 258 10.93 -11.97 2.74
N PHE A 259 11.79 -12.34 3.70
CA PHE A 259 13.01 -11.62 4.03
C PHE A 259 14.20 -12.57 3.93
N ASP A 260 15.14 -12.25 3.04
CA ASP A 260 16.37 -13.01 2.88
C ASP A 260 17.56 -12.19 3.39
N TYR A 261 18.06 -12.57 4.56
CA TYR A 261 19.23 -11.94 5.20
C TYR A 261 20.55 -12.63 4.82
N SER A 262 20.50 -13.72 4.06
CA SER A 262 21.68 -14.54 3.73
C SER A 262 22.30 -14.16 2.40
N LYS A 263 21.54 -13.50 1.52
CA LYS A 263 22.01 -13.03 0.22
C LYS A 263 22.51 -11.58 0.35
N SER A 264 23.82 -11.39 0.29
CA SER A 264 24.37 -10.13 -0.19
C SER A 264 24.20 -10.13 -1.71
N GLU A 265 23.20 -9.41 -2.19
CA GLU A 265 23.03 -9.13 -3.61
C GLU A 265 23.74 -7.82 -3.90
N GLN A 266 24.49 -7.73 -5.00
CA GLN A 266 25.03 -6.43 -5.42
C GLN A 266 23.86 -5.54 -5.81
N ILE A 267 23.52 -4.58 -4.94
CA ILE A 267 22.43 -3.63 -5.20
C ILE A 267 22.99 -2.47 -6.04
N ASP A 268 22.72 -2.51 -7.33
CA ASP A 268 23.09 -1.45 -8.27
C ASP A 268 22.05 -0.32 -8.26
N ILE A 269 22.54 0.91 -8.06
CA ILE A 269 21.69 2.11 -8.10
C ILE A 269 21.61 2.58 -9.56
N PRO A 270 20.41 2.80 -10.12
CA PRO A 270 20.29 3.25 -11.50
C PRO A 270 20.91 4.64 -11.67
N PRO A 271 21.83 4.82 -12.64
CA PRO A 271 22.57 6.08 -12.79
C PRO A 271 21.71 7.21 -13.38
N ASN A 272 20.74 6.86 -14.24
CA ASN A 272 19.84 7.80 -14.91
C ASN A 272 18.40 7.36 -14.64
N ALA A 273 17.74 8.00 -13.68
CA ALA A 273 16.35 7.76 -13.35
C ALA A 273 15.55 9.05 -13.50
N ASP A 274 14.44 8.99 -14.24
CA ASP A 274 13.52 10.12 -14.39
C ASP A 274 12.83 10.41 -13.06
N ASN A 275 12.40 11.66 -12.83
CA ASN A 275 11.70 11.99 -11.60
C ASN A 275 10.21 11.58 -11.68
N LEU A 276 9.73 10.81 -10.70
CA LEU A 276 8.35 10.32 -10.67
C LEU A 276 7.33 11.46 -10.70
N LYS A 277 7.54 12.58 -9.99
CA LYS A 277 6.64 13.76 -10.04
C LYS A 277 6.47 14.30 -11.45
N SER A 278 7.56 14.40 -12.20
CA SER A 278 7.54 14.91 -13.57
C SER A 278 6.71 13.98 -14.46
N VAL A 279 6.92 12.67 -14.31
CA VAL A 279 6.17 11.66 -15.07
C VAL A 279 4.68 11.70 -14.70
N LEU A 280 4.34 11.76 -13.40
CA LEU A 280 2.94 11.86 -12.95
C LEU A 280 2.26 13.17 -13.39
N ARG A 281 2.98 14.29 -13.41
CA ARG A 281 2.47 15.57 -13.91
C ARG A 281 2.17 15.50 -15.40
N ASP A 282 3.05 14.89 -16.19
CA ASP A 282 2.80 14.64 -17.61
C ASP A 282 1.53 13.81 -17.79
N PHE A 283 1.34 12.78 -16.96
CA PHE A 283 0.13 11.94 -16.97
C PHE A 283 -1.15 12.74 -16.68
N ALA A 284 -1.11 13.65 -15.69
CA ALA A 284 -2.24 14.46 -15.24
C ALA A 284 -2.53 15.69 -16.12
N GLY A 285 -1.49 16.29 -16.72
CA GLY A 285 -1.58 17.54 -17.48
C GLY A 285 -1.87 17.39 -18.98
N SER A 286 -1.83 16.16 -19.53
CA SER A 286 -2.07 15.91 -20.95
C SER A 286 -3.45 15.28 -21.20
N SER A 287 -4.39 16.10 -21.70
CA SER A 287 -5.76 15.78 -22.14
C SER A 287 -6.66 14.94 -21.20
N PRO A 288 -7.96 15.26 -21.09
CA PRO A 288 -8.89 14.48 -20.28
C PRO A 288 -8.88 13.03 -20.74
N ILE A 289 -8.72 12.10 -19.79
CA ILE A 289 -8.86 10.67 -20.06
C ILE A 289 -10.23 10.48 -20.74
N PRO A 290 -10.30 9.88 -21.93
CA PRO A 290 -11.56 9.78 -22.64
C PRO A 290 -12.62 9.08 -21.77
N PRO A 291 -13.89 9.51 -21.80
CA PRO A 291 -14.99 8.67 -21.31
C PRO A 291 -14.80 7.26 -21.90
N PRO A 292 -14.75 6.19 -21.09
CA PRO A 292 -15.41 5.98 -19.80
C PRO A 292 -14.59 6.22 -18.52
N PHE A 293 -13.34 6.65 -18.62
CA PHE A 293 -12.39 6.69 -17.49
C PHE A 293 -12.37 8.03 -16.76
N ALA A 294 -13.00 9.06 -17.32
CA ALA A 294 -13.30 10.30 -16.61
C ALA A 294 -14.16 9.97 -15.37
N ARG A 295 -13.70 10.40 -14.20
CA ARG A 295 -14.51 10.41 -12.96
C ARG A 295 -15.81 11.12 -13.32
N GLY A 296 -16.95 10.46 -13.13
CA GLY A 296 -18.26 11.03 -13.46
C GLY A 296 -18.42 12.38 -12.78
N GLY A 297 -18.14 13.44 -13.52
CA GLY A 297 -18.62 14.77 -13.19
C GLY A 297 -20.10 14.72 -13.42
N THR A 298 -20.87 14.77 -12.34
CA THR A 298 -22.21 15.33 -12.42
C THR A 298 -22.07 16.69 -13.08
N SER A 299 -22.52 16.79 -14.33
CA SER A 299 -22.73 18.08 -14.97
C SER A 299 -23.78 18.82 -14.14
N THR A 300 -23.33 19.75 -13.30
CA THR A 300 -24.07 20.97 -13.09
C THR A 300 -24.17 21.65 -14.44
N ASP A 301 -25.39 21.86 -14.90
CA ASP A 301 -25.86 23.13 -15.48
C ASP A 301 -27.30 22.92 -15.93
N GLU A 302 -28.25 23.47 -15.18
CA GLU A 302 -29.40 24.11 -15.81
C GLU A 302 -29.78 25.32 -14.96
N ASN A 303 -29.92 26.44 -15.67
CA ASN A 303 -30.10 27.79 -15.18
C ASN A 303 -31.41 27.95 -14.40
N ASP A 304 -31.35 28.60 -13.25
CA ASP A 304 -32.45 29.43 -12.78
C ASP A 304 -31.89 30.84 -12.56
N GLU A 305 -32.13 31.65 -13.58
CA GLU A 305 -31.93 33.08 -13.60
C GLU A 305 -33.09 33.69 -12.79
N ASP A 306 -32.84 34.04 -11.54
CA ASP A 306 -33.76 34.84 -10.70
C ASP A 306 -33.91 36.24 -11.34
N THR A 307 -34.82 36.37 -12.30
CA THR A 307 -35.37 37.67 -12.68
C THR A 307 -36.46 38.04 -11.68
N ASP A 308 -36.06 38.87 -10.74
CA ASP A 308 -36.90 39.71 -9.90
C ASP A 308 -37.75 40.64 -10.79
N THR A 309 -39.04 40.33 -10.92
CA THR A 309 -40.05 41.30 -11.35
C THR A 309 -41.14 41.38 -10.31
N SER A 310 -41.06 42.45 -9.53
CA SER A 310 -42.14 42.99 -8.71
C SER A 310 -43.41 43.24 -9.53
N VAL A 311 -44.56 42.72 -9.08
CA VAL A 311 -45.88 43.32 -9.33
C VAL A 311 -46.73 43.20 -8.07
N GLU A 312 -47.21 44.35 -7.63
CA GLU A 312 -48.16 44.59 -6.53
C GLU A 312 -49.47 43.78 -6.66
N ARG A 313 -49.93 43.23 -5.53
CA ARG A 313 -51.18 43.67 -4.88
C ARG A 313 -51.31 43.18 -3.44
#